data_AF-A0A960FEF3-F1
#
_entry.id   AF-A0A960FEF3-F1
#
_cell.length_a   1.000
_cell.length_b   1.000
_cell.length_c   1.000
_cell.angle_alpha   90.00
_cell.angle_beta   90.00
_cell.angle_gamma   90.00
#
_symmetry.space_group_name_H-M   'P 1'
#
loop_
_entity.id
_entity.type
_entity.pdbx_description
1 polymer ?
#
loop_
_entity_poly.entity_id
_entity_poly.type
_entity_poly.pdbx_seq_one_letter_code
_entity_poly.pdbx_strand_id
1 'polypeptide(L)'
;MAHEYSHAVQSQVDAAGSRLELELQADCFAGAWAATQATTGVDLYRVVTALTLSADPADTTVSAAAAHGNGYERTAAFVHGHREGAVGCLEHPGSPTESPPGA
;
A
#
# COMPACT_ATOMS: atom_id res chain seq x y z
N MET A 1 -8.78 -7.64 2.27
CA MET A 1 -9.45 -7.39 3.56
C MET A 1 -8.70 -6.38 4.41
N ALA A 2 -7.44 -6.60 4.80
CA ALA A 2 -6.70 -5.63 5.62
C ALA A 2 -6.57 -4.24 4.94
N HIS A 3 -6.30 -4.23 3.64
CA HIS A 3 -6.35 -3.02 2.79
C HIS A 3 -7.68 -2.26 2.91
N GLU A 4 -8.81 -2.94 2.66
CA GLU A 4 -10.15 -2.34 2.77
C GLU A 4 -10.48 -1.85 4.19
N TYR A 5 -9.97 -2.52 5.22
CA TYR A 5 -10.10 -2.05 6.59
C TYR A 5 -9.36 -0.73 6.79
N SER A 6 -8.16 -0.58 6.21
CA SER A 6 -7.43 0.69 6.21
C SER A 6 -8.22 1.79 5.52
N HIS A 7 -8.92 1.52 4.42
CA HIS A 7 -9.84 2.51 3.81
C HIS A 7 -10.97 2.92 4.73
N ALA A 8 -11.58 1.98 5.45
CA ALA A 8 -12.61 2.30 6.42
C ALA A 8 -12.08 3.22 7.53
N VAL A 9 -10.85 2.98 8.01
CA VAL A 9 -10.19 3.85 9.00
C VAL A 9 -9.85 5.21 8.39
N GLN A 10 -9.26 5.26 7.20
CA GLN A 10 -8.94 6.50 6.49
C GLN A 10 -10.18 7.38 6.31
N SER A 11 -11.33 6.78 5.98
CA SER A 11 -12.61 7.48 5.88
C SER A 11 -13.15 7.99 7.22
N GLN A 12 -12.85 7.32 8.34
CA GLN A 12 -13.31 7.76 9.67
C GLN A 12 -12.49 8.92 10.23
N VAL A 13 -11.23 9.03 9.81
CA VAL A 13 -10.30 10.05 10.29
C VAL A 13 -10.09 11.19 9.29
N ASP A 14 -10.86 11.21 8.20
CA ASP A 14 -10.72 12.17 7.10
C ASP A 14 -9.26 12.29 6.62
N ALA A 15 -8.63 11.13 6.37
CA ALA A 15 -7.23 11.08 5.96
C ALA A 15 -7.00 11.93 4.69
N ALA A 16 -5.97 12.79 4.74
CA ALA A 16 -5.61 13.68 3.66
C ALA A 16 -4.55 13.05 2.76
N GLY A 17 -4.74 13.11 1.45
CA GLY A 17 -3.81 12.61 0.45
C GLY A 17 -4.49 12.51 -0.91
N SER A 18 -3.70 12.37 -1.97
CA SER A 18 -4.19 11.91 -3.26
C SER A 18 -4.74 10.48 -3.16
N ARG A 19 -5.51 10.07 -4.17
CA ARG A 19 -6.05 8.72 -4.24
C ARG A 19 -4.93 7.67 -4.14
N LEU A 20 -3.86 7.87 -4.90
CA LEU A 20 -2.70 6.98 -4.91
C LEU A 20 -2.02 6.92 -3.54
N GLU A 21 -1.79 8.05 -2.89
CA GLU A 21 -1.19 8.10 -1.56
C GLU A 21 -2.00 7.32 -0.51
N LEU A 22 -3.34 7.44 -0.56
CA LEU A 22 -4.24 6.70 0.34
C LEU A 22 -4.25 5.19 0.05
N GLU A 23 -4.17 4.80 -1.22
CA GLU A 23 -4.05 3.40 -1.65
C GLU A 23 -2.75 2.75 -1.18
N LEU A 24 -1.61 3.41 -1.41
CA LEU A 24 -0.31 2.91 -0.97
C LEU A 24 -0.20 2.88 0.56
N GLN A 25 -0.77 3.87 1.25
CA GLN A 25 -0.87 3.84 2.71
C GLN A 25 -1.74 2.66 3.20
N ALA A 26 -2.83 2.33 2.49
CA ALA A 26 -3.67 1.19 2.83
C ALA A 26 -2.93 -0.16 2.65
N ASP A 27 -2.13 -0.30 1.58
CA ASP A 27 -1.24 -1.43 1.37
C ASP A 27 -0.16 -1.53 2.47
N CYS A 28 0.40 -0.39 2.90
CA CYS A 28 1.34 -0.33 4.02
C CYS A 28 0.73 -0.85 5.32
N PHE A 29 -0.45 -0.34 5.69
CA PHE A 29 -1.14 -0.82 6.89
C PHE A 29 -1.52 -2.31 6.80
N ALA A 30 -1.85 -2.80 5.59
CA ALA A 30 -2.05 -4.23 5.37
C ALA A 30 -0.79 -5.06 5.62
N GLY A 31 0.38 -4.53 5.26
CA GLY A 31 1.69 -5.10 5.58
C GLY A 31 1.97 -5.16 7.08
N ALA A 32 1.73 -4.04 7.76
CA ALA A 32 1.88 -3.94 9.21
C ALA A 32 0.98 -4.93 9.95
N TRP A 33 -0.27 -5.09 9.52
CA TRP A 33 -1.17 -6.12 10.03
C TRP A 33 -0.65 -7.54 9.73
N ALA A 34 -0.17 -7.80 8.51
CA ALA A 34 0.36 -9.12 8.17
C ALA A 34 1.55 -9.53 9.06
N ALA A 35 2.38 -8.57 9.50
CA ALA A 35 3.49 -8.83 10.42
C ALA A 35 3.02 -9.32 11.79
N THR A 36 1.85 -8.88 12.27
CA THR A 36 1.28 -9.37 13.55
C THR A 36 0.75 -10.79 13.46
N GLN A 37 0.53 -11.30 12.25
CA GLN A 37 -0.08 -12.60 11.97
C GLN A 37 0.94 -13.74 11.84
N ALA A 38 2.18 -13.55 12.30
CA ALA A 38 3.28 -14.50 12.17
C ALA A 38 2.95 -15.94 12.63
N THR A 39 2.08 -16.10 13.63
CA THR A 39 1.67 -17.43 14.15
C THR A 39 0.53 -18.08 13.36
N THR A 40 -0.24 -17.30 12.60
CA THR A 40 -1.39 -17.79 11.81
C THR A 40 -1.04 -18.03 10.34
N GLY A 41 0.13 -17.57 9.89
CA GLY A 41 0.68 -17.86 8.55
C GLY A 41 -0.03 -17.08 7.44
N VAL A 42 0.25 -15.78 7.32
CA VAL A 42 -0.07 -15.06 6.08
C VAL A 42 0.82 -15.60 4.97
N ASP A 43 0.20 -16.08 3.88
CA ASP A 43 0.91 -16.47 2.67
C ASP A 43 1.36 -15.20 1.91
N LEU A 44 2.60 -14.77 2.17
CA LEU A 44 3.18 -13.58 1.55
C LEU A 44 3.28 -13.70 0.03
N TYR A 45 3.45 -14.91 -0.52
CA TYR A 45 3.50 -15.11 -1.97
C TYR A 45 2.13 -14.82 -2.59
N ARG A 46 1.06 -15.31 -1.96
CA ARG A 46 -0.30 -15.02 -2.40
C ARG A 46 -0.65 -13.55 -2.27
N VAL A 47 -0.15 -12.87 -1.24
CA VAL A 47 -0.33 -11.42 -1.09
C VAL A 47 0.35 -10.64 -2.22
N VAL A 48 1.64 -10.89 -2.48
CA VAL A 48 2.36 -10.20 -3.56
C VAL A 48 1.74 -10.49 -4.94
N THR A 49 1.27 -11.72 -5.15
CA THR A 49 0.52 -12.10 -6.36
C THR A 49 -0.74 -11.26 -6.50
N ALA A 50 -1.53 -11.10 -5.43
CA ALA A 50 -2.74 -10.28 -5.44
C ALA A 50 -2.44 -8.79 -5.71
N LEU A 51 -1.41 -8.22 -5.06
CA LEU A 51 -0.99 -6.84 -5.29
C LEU A 51 -0.58 -6.60 -6.75
N THR A 52 0.08 -7.58 -7.37
CA THR A 52 0.49 -7.51 -8.78
C THR A 52 -0.70 -7.66 -9.74
N LEU A 53 -1.62 -8.58 -9.45
CA LEU A 53 -2.80 -8.81 -10.29
C LEU A 53 -3.83 -7.67 -10.21
N SER A 54 -3.84 -6.93 -9.10
CA SER A 54 -4.70 -5.77 -8.87
C SER A 54 -3.98 -4.43 -9.13
N ALA A 55 -2.78 -4.47 -9.72
CA ALA A 55 -2.06 -3.26 -10.08
C ALA A 55 -2.72 -2.54 -11.25
N ASP A 56 -2.54 -1.22 -11.29
CA ASP A 56 -2.99 -0.42 -12.42
C ASP A 56 -2.19 -0.74 -13.69
N PRO A 57 -2.84 -0.72 -14.88
CA PRO A 57 -2.15 -0.70 -16.15
C PRO A 57 -1.15 0.47 -16.26
N ALA A 58 -0.07 0.27 -17.03
CA ALA A 58 1.03 1.24 -17.15
C ALA A 58 0.61 2.62 -17.70
N ASP A 59 -0.53 2.72 -18.38
CA ASP A 59 -1.10 3.96 -18.91
C ASP A 59 -2.06 4.68 -17.95
N THR A 60 -2.28 4.13 -16.76
CA THR A 60 -3.11 4.77 -15.72
C THR A 60 -2.39 5.99 -15.18
N THR A 61 -3.08 7.13 -15.18
CA THR A 61 -2.52 8.35 -14.60
C THR A 61 -2.60 8.30 -13.08
N VAL A 62 -1.55 8.77 -12.40
CA VAL A 62 -1.49 8.82 -10.92
C VAL A 62 -2.58 9.67 -10.28
N SER A 63 -3.17 10.60 -11.04
CA SER A 63 -4.28 11.45 -10.61
C SER A 63 -5.66 10.84 -10.91
N ALA A 64 -5.73 9.66 -11.52
CA ALA A 64 -6.99 9.00 -11.80
C ALA A 64 -7.72 8.67 -10.48
N ALA A 65 -9.04 8.86 -10.46
CA ALA A 65 -9.86 8.52 -9.29
C ALA A 65 -9.83 7.03 -8.92
N ALA A 66 -9.43 6.18 -9.88
CA ALA A 66 -9.27 4.75 -9.73
C ALA A 66 -7.80 4.31 -9.64
N ALA A 67 -6.86 5.22 -9.39
CA ALA A 67 -5.45 4.87 -9.24
C ALA A 67 -5.22 4.10 -7.94
N HIS A 68 -4.78 2.84 -8.04
CA HIS A 68 -4.30 1.99 -6.94
C HIS A 68 -2.77 2.01 -6.84
N GLY A 69 -2.08 2.36 -7.94
CA GLY A 69 -0.64 2.26 -8.09
C GLY A 69 -0.21 1.03 -8.89
N ASN A 70 1.03 1.07 -9.35
CA ASN A 70 1.62 -0.05 -10.08
C ASN A 70 2.05 -1.17 -9.11
N GLY A 71 2.31 -2.37 -9.64
CA GLY A 71 2.62 -3.53 -8.82
C GLY A 71 3.87 -3.36 -7.94
N TYR A 72 4.85 -2.56 -8.38
CA TYR A 72 6.04 -2.25 -7.60
C TYR A 72 5.72 -1.34 -6.42
N GLU A 73 5.03 -0.21 -6.64
CA GLU A 73 4.66 0.74 -5.59
C GLU A 73 3.85 0.06 -4.49
N ARG A 74 2.83 -0.71 -4.90
CA ARG A 74 1.95 -1.46 -4.00
C ARG A 74 2.71 -2.50 -3.18
N THR A 75 3.59 -3.27 -3.83
CA THR A 75 4.43 -4.26 -3.14
C THR A 75 5.42 -3.59 -2.20
N ALA A 76 6.04 -2.48 -2.60
CA ALA A 76 6.98 -1.72 -1.79
C ALA A 76 6.29 -1.17 -0.54
N ALA A 77 5.11 -0.56 -0.69
CA ALA A 77 4.33 -0.05 0.44
C ALA A 77 3.94 -1.18 1.42
N PHE A 78 3.46 -2.32 0.91
CA PHE A 78 3.18 -3.49 1.75
C PHE A 78 4.41 -3.98 2.52
N VAL A 79 5.56 -4.13 1.84
CA VAL A 79 6.80 -4.57 2.48
C VAL A 79 7.31 -3.56 3.51
N HIS A 80 7.17 -2.27 3.23
CA HIS A 80 7.52 -1.19 4.17
C HIS A 80 6.73 -1.33 5.47
N GLY A 81 5.40 -1.41 5.40
CA GLY A 81 4.58 -1.61 6.59
C GLY A 81 4.83 -2.94 7.29
N HIS A 82 5.14 -4.00 6.54
CA HIS A 82 5.51 -5.29 7.13
C HIS A 82 6.80 -5.23 7.97
N ARG A 83 7.75 -4.37 7.58
CA ARG A 83 9.04 -4.19 8.28
C ARG A 83 8.95 -3.18 9.41
N GLU A 84 8.33 -2.04 9.14
CA GLU A 84 8.34 -0.87 10.03
C GLU A 84 7.09 -0.79 10.94
N GLY A 85 6.12 -1.68 10.73
CA GLY A 85 4.84 -1.66 11.43
C GLY A 85 3.98 -0.44 11.08
N ALA A 86 2.91 -0.24 11.84
CA ALA A 86 1.91 0.80 11.52
C ALA A 86 2.47 2.23 11.60
N VAL A 87 3.49 2.46 12.44
CA VAL A 87 4.13 3.79 12.55
C VAL A 87 4.82 4.19 11.25
N GLY A 88 5.40 3.23 10.52
CA GLY A 88 6.04 3.48 9.23
C GLY A 88 5.06 3.94 8.13
N CYS A 89 3.75 3.77 8.33
CA CYS A 89 2.72 4.11 7.34
C CYS A 89 2.10 5.50 7.54
N LEU A 90 2.54 6.25 8.57
CA LEU A 90 2.00 7.60 8.85
C LEU A 90 2.42 8.62 7.80
N GLU A 91 3.54 8.38 7.12
CA GLU A 91 3.95 9.10 5.92
C GLU A 91 3.45 8.34 4.68
N HIS A 92 3.01 9.05 3.64
CA HIS A 92 2.54 8.40 2.41
C HIS A 92 3.72 7.75 1.67
N PRO A 93 3.73 6.41 1.54
CA PRO A 93 4.72 5.73 0.70
C PRO A 93 4.50 6.18 -0.75
N GLY A 94 5.56 6.55 -1.47
CA GLY A 94 5.45 7.05 -2.86
C GLY A 94 5.34 8.57 -3.00
N SER A 95 5.56 9.34 -1.93
CA SER A 95 5.85 10.78 -2.08
C SER A 95 7.09 10.98 -2.98
N PRO A 96 7.17 12.06 -3.80
CA PRO A 96 8.18 12.21 -4.86
C PRO A 96 9.64 12.11 -4.42
N THR A 97 9.90 12.12 -3.12
CA THR A 97 11.23 11.97 -2.53
C THR A 97 11.75 10.53 -2.56
N GLU A 98 10.92 9.53 -2.85
CA GLU A 98 11.34 8.14 -3.07
C GLU A 98 11.22 7.72 -4.54
N SER A 99 11.77 8.52 -5.46
CA SER A 99 12.16 7.96 -6.76
C SER A 99 13.34 7.00 -6.53
N PRO A 100 13.32 5.75 -7.04
CA PRO A 100 14.50 4.91 -6.98
C PRO A 100 15.62 5.59 -7.78
N PRO A 101 16.89 5.52 -7.35
CA PRO A 101 17.98 6.03 -8.14
C PRO A 101 18.07 5.22 -9.45
N GLY A 102 17.77 5.87 -10.58
CA GLY A 102 18.08 5.36 -11.92
C GLY A 102 16.94 5.13 -12.91
N ALA A 103 15.83 5.88 -12.83
CA ALA A 103 14.96 6.08 -14.00
C ALA A 103 15.54 7.16 -14.93
#